data_AF-R1AT61-F1
#
_entry.id   AF-R1AT61-F1
#
_cell.length_a   1.000
_cell.length_b   1.000
_cell.length_c   1.000
_cell.angle_alpha   90.00
_cell.angle_beta   90.00
_cell.angle_gamma   90.00
#
_symmetry.space_group_name_H-M   'P 1'
#
loop_
_entity.id
_entity.type
_entity.pdbx_description
1 polymer ?
#
loop_
_entity_poly.entity_id
_entity_poly.type
_entity_poly.pdbx_seq_one_letter_code
_entity_poly.pdbx_strand_id
1 'polypeptide(L)'
;MKNDKWVKILLVGAILLFIAQIAKLPVLFALAFPTLIIAWMTLGALRRNEVGKGLKISLICLYAIWIIGFLVLNLMNHSVFNGTALGFMPGTAIMIYIIWLLPFFVGTLMYGIRFDKDYLDEKDIKRFEKKTGETVNLD
;
A
#
# COMPACT_ATOMS: atom_id res chain seq x y z
N MET A 1 12.33 21.00 -1.16
CA MET A 1 12.04 19.83 -2.03
C MET A 1 10.74 19.18 -1.58
N LYS A 2 9.77 18.89 -2.48
CA LYS A 2 8.47 18.31 -2.07
C LYS A 2 8.58 16.91 -1.44
N ASN A 3 9.69 16.18 -1.68
CA ASN A 3 9.97 14.89 -1.05
C ASN A 3 10.13 14.98 0.48
N ASP A 4 10.52 16.14 1.02
CA ASP A 4 10.68 16.32 2.48
C ASP A 4 9.39 16.04 3.25
N LYS A 5 8.22 16.33 2.67
CA LYS A 5 6.94 16.12 3.35
C LYS A 5 6.71 14.63 3.60
N TRP A 6 6.94 13.78 2.60
CA TRP A 6 6.73 12.35 2.71
C TRP A 6 7.76 11.68 3.62
N VAL A 7 9.02 12.14 3.58
CA VAL A 7 10.06 11.69 4.50
C VAL A 7 9.69 12.04 5.95
N LYS A 8 9.18 13.25 6.21
CA LYS A 8 8.69 13.65 7.54
C LYS A 8 7.51 12.79 8.00
N ILE A 9 6.53 12.53 7.12
CA ILE A 9 5.39 11.65 7.44
C ILE A 9 5.89 10.24 7.78
N LEU A 10 6.84 9.70 7.02
CA LEU A 10 7.41 8.39 7.26
C LEU A 10 8.13 8.33 8.61
N LEU A 11 8.94 9.34 8.93
CA LEU A 11 9.63 9.43 10.22
C LEU A 11 8.65 9.54 11.39
N VAL A 12 7.66 10.43 11.31
CA VAL A 12 6.62 10.57 12.35
C VAL A 12 5.83 9.27 12.48
N GLY A 13 5.44 8.65 11.37
CA GLY A 13 4.78 7.34 11.36
C GLY A 13 5.60 6.26 12.05
N ALA A 14 6.92 6.24 11.85
CA ALA A 14 7.82 5.27 12.48
C ALA A 14 7.91 5.48 13.99
N ILE A 15 8.02 6.74 14.43
CA ILE A 15 8.01 7.10 15.85
C ILE A 15 6.69 6.71 16.49
N LEU A 16 5.55 7.04 15.87
CA LEU A 16 4.22 6.67 16.36
C LEU A 16 4.03 5.16 16.42
N LEU A 17 4.53 4.42 15.42
CA LEU A 17 4.48 2.97 15.39
C LEU A 17 5.30 2.36 16.55
N PHE A 18 6.50 2.89 16.79
CA PHE A 18 7.36 2.46 17.89
C PHE A 18 6.71 2.73 19.25
N ILE A 19 6.15 3.93 19.45
CA ILE A 19 5.38 4.27 20.65
C ILE A 19 4.19 3.33 20.81
N ALA A 20 3.44 3.05 19.74
CA ALA A 20 2.29 2.17 19.79
C ALA A 20 2.65 0.75 20.24
N GLN A 21 3.80 0.23 19.79
CA GLN A 21 4.27 -1.10 20.19
C GLN A 21 4.72 -1.14 21.66
N ILE A 22 5.52 -0.16 22.11
CA ILE A 22 6.02 -0.12 23.49
C ILE A 22 4.87 0.11 24.48
N ALA A 23 4.00 1.09 24.21
CA ALA A 23 2.88 1.44 25.07
C ALA A 23 1.68 0.50 24.92
N LYS A 24 1.76 -0.50 24.01
CA LYS A 24 0.68 -1.44 23.70
C LYS A 24 -0.64 -0.72 23.38
N LEU A 25 -0.57 0.29 22.50
CA LEU A 25 -1.71 1.09 22.06
C LEU A 25 -2.24 0.57 20.71
N PRO A 26 -3.18 -0.40 20.70
CA PRO A 26 -3.62 -1.07 19.48
C PRO A 26 -4.21 -0.13 18.43
N VAL A 27 -4.97 0.88 18.85
CA VAL A 27 -5.59 1.86 17.96
C VAL A 27 -4.52 2.75 17.32
N LEU A 28 -3.50 3.16 18.08
CA LEU A 28 -2.40 3.94 17.54
C LEU A 28 -1.60 3.11 16.52
N PHE A 29 -1.40 1.82 16.78
CA PHE A 29 -0.76 0.90 15.83
C PHE A 29 -1.57 0.80 14.53
N ALA A 30 -2.90 0.62 14.65
CA ALA A 30 -3.81 0.51 13.51
C ALA A 30 -3.79 1.73 12.57
N LEU A 31 -3.44 2.91 13.09
CA LEU A 31 -3.32 4.14 12.30
C LEU A 31 -1.88 4.39 11.83
N ALA A 32 -0.89 4.16 12.69
CA ALA A 32 0.51 4.44 12.41
C ALA A 32 1.08 3.50 11.34
N PHE A 33 0.75 2.20 11.40
CA PHE A 33 1.28 1.22 10.47
C PHE A 33 0.86 1.49 9.01
N PRO A 34 -0.45 1.63 8.69
CA PRO A 34 -0.85 1.93 7.31
C PRO A 34 -0.29 3.26 6.81
N THR A 35 -0.22 4.27 7.68
CA THR A 35 0.35 5.58 7.34
C THR A 35 1.82 5.47 6.96
N LEU A 36 2.61 4.73 7.74
CA LEU A 36 4.03 4.51 7.47
C LEU A 36 4.25 3.77 6.14
N ILE A 37 3.52 2.67 5.91
CA ILE A 37 3.70 1.87 4.69
C ILE A 37 3.25 2.66 3.46
N ILE A 38 2.13 3.38 3.52
CA ILE A 38 1.68 4.21 2.40
C ILE A 38 2.66 5.35 2.10
N ALA A 39 3.22 6.00 3.12
CA ALA A 39 4.25 7.01 2.92
C ALA A 39 5.50 6.41 2.24
N TRP A 40 5.91 5.21 2.66
CA TRP A 40 7.03 4.49 2.06
C TRP A 40 6.76 4.10 0.60
N MET A 41 5.60 3.51 0.30
CA MET A 41 5.19 3.17 -1.07
C MET A 41 5.07 4.41 -1.96
N THR A 42 4.56 5.50 -1.40
CA THR A 42 4.47 6.79 -2.10
C THR A 42 5.86 7.30 -2.50
N LEU A 43 6.83 7.25 -1.58
CA LEU A 43 8.21 7.62 -1.87
C LEU A 43 8.82 6.74 -2.96
N GLY A 44 8.61 5.43 -2.92
CA GLY A 44 9.10 4.50 -3.93
C GLY A 44 8.51 4.72 -5.32
N ALA A 45 7.37 5.38 -5.42
CA ALA A 45 6.65 5.55 -6.68
C ALA A 45 6.57 6.98 -7.21
N LEU A 46 7.22 7.94 -6.53
CA LEU A 46 7.35 9.31 -7.03
C LEU A 46 8.22 9.33 -8.30
N ARG A 47 7.61 9.70 -9.43
CA ARG A 47 8.32 10.03 -10.68
C ARG A 47 8.21 11.53 -10.92
N ARG A 48 9.33 12.23 -11.09
CA ARG A 48 9.37 13.69 -11.30
C ARG A 48 8.61 14.49 -10.23
N ASN A 49 8.68 14.07 -8.96
CA ASN A 49 7.96 14.65 -7.81
C ASN A 49 6.43 14.52 -7.85
N GLU A 50 5.88 13.69 -8.73
CA GLU A 50 4.45 13.39 -8.79
C GLU A 50 4.18 11.89 -8.72
N VAL A 51 3.05 11.55 -8.14
CA VAL A 51 2.50 10.20 -8.16
C VAL A 51 1.43 10.19 -9.25
N GLY A 52 1.51 9.24 -10.18
CA GLY A 52 0.49 9.07 -11.21
C GLY A 52 -0.91 9.00 -10.59
N LYS A 53 -1.91 9.62 -11.24
CA LYS A 53 -3.31 9.63 -10.75
C LYS A 53 -3.79 8.20 -10.48
N GLY A 54 -3.37 7.27 -11.35
CA GLY A 54 -3.70 5.87 -11.20
C GLY A 54 -3.22 5.29 -9.87
N LEU A 55 -1.93 5.47 -9.61
CA LEU A 55 -1.31 4.95 -8.41
C LEU A 55 -1.82 5.61 -7.12
N LYS A 56 -2.16 6.91 -7.16
CA LYS A 56 -2.78 7.61 -6.02
C LYS A 56 -4.05 6.93 -5.54
N ILE A 57 -4.92 6.53 -6.48
CA ILE A 57 -6.18 5.84 -6.14
C ILE A 57 -5.87 4.49 -5.50
N SER A 58 -4.91 3.73 -6.05
CA SER A 58 -4.51 2.44 -5.48
C SER A 58 -3.98 2.57 -4.06
N LEU A 59 -3.16 3.59 -3.79
CA LEU A 59 -2.62 3.87 -2.45
C LEU A 59 -3.74 4.25 -1.46
N ILE A 60 -4.74 5.03 -1.89
CA ILE A 60 -5.89 5.38 -1.05
C ILE A 60 -6.74 4.14 -0.74
N CYS A 61 -7.03 3.30 -1.73
CA CYS A 61 -7.76 2.05 -1.52
C CYS A 61 -7.01 1.13 -0.56
N LEU A 62 -5.70 1.00 -0.74
CA LEU A 62 -4.84 0.22 0.14
C LEU A 62 -4.85 0.72 1.59
N TYR A 63 -4.72 2.04 1.75
CA TYR A 63 -4.81 2.69 3.06
C TYR A 63 -6.13 2.39 3.77
N ALA A 64 -7.25 2.51 3.04
CA ALA A 64 -8.59 2.22 3.57
C ALA A 64 -8.74 0.76 4.00
N ILE A 65 -8.31 -0.18 3.15
CA ILE A 65 -8.36 -1.62 3.45
C ILE A 65 -7.63 -1.94 4.74
N TRP A 66 -6.41 -1.42 4.91
CA TRP A 66 -5.62 -1.69 6.10
C TRP A 66 -6.17 -1.01 7.34
N ILE A 67 -6.52 0.28 7.29
CA ILE A 67 -7.12 0.93 8.46
C ILE A 67 -8.38 0.21 8.91
N ILE A 68 -9.29 -0.10 7.98
CA ILE A 68 -10.54 -0.77 8.31
C ILE A 68 -10.23 -2.17 8.87
N GLY A 69 -9.34 -2.93 8.24
CA GLY A 69 -8.95 -4.25 8.71
C GLY A 69 -8.37 -4.24 10.12
N PHE A 70 -7.41 -3.36 10.41
CA PHE A 70 -6.81 -3.24 11.74
C PHE A 70 -7.81 -2.74 12.79
N LEU A 71 -8.68 -1.78 12.45
CA LEU A 71 -9.69 -1.28 13.39
C LEU A 71 -10.75 -2.34 13.70
N VAL A 72 -11.24 -3.06 12.68
CA VAL A 72 -12.19 -4.17 12.86
C VAL A 72 -11.59 -5.23 13.79
N LEU A 73 -10.30 -5.58 13.61
CA LEU A 73 -9.63 -6.55 14.48
C LEU A 73 -9.51 -6.11 15.93
N ASN A 74 -9.28 -4.82 16.15
CA ASN A 74 -9.20 -4.26 17.50
C ASN A 74 -10.56 -4.21 18.20
N LEU A 75 -11.63 -3.99 17.44
CA LEU A 75 -13.00 -3.91 17.96
C LEU A 75 -13.68 -5.28 18.06
N MET A 76 -13.12 -6.29 17.40
CA MET A 76 -13.69 -7.63 17.38
C MET A 76 -13.60 -8.28 18.76
N ASN A 77 -14.70 -8.86 19.22
CA ASN A 77 -14.72 -9.61 20.47
C ASN A 77 -14.06 -10.98 20.26
N HIS A 78 -12.83 -11.13 20.75
CA HIS A 78 -12.08 -12.38 20.62
C HIS A 78 -12.58 -13.49 21.55
N SER A 79 -13.36 -13.17 22.58
CA SER A 79 -13.89 -14.18 23.52
C SER A 79 -14.95 -15.10 22.90
N VAL A 80 -15.47 -14.74 21.72
CA VAL A 80 -16.49 -15.50 21.00
C VAL A 80 -15.85 -16.60 20.15
N PHE A 81 -14.54 -16.52 19.91
CA PHE A 81 -13.82 -17.49 19.11
C PHE A 81 -13.30 -18.63 19.98
N ASN A 82 -13.85 -19.83 19.77
CA ASN A 82 -13.33 -21.06 20.35
C ASN A 82 -12.47 -21.80 19.31
N GLY A 83 -11.21 -22.07 19.66
CA GLY A 83 -10.28 -22.82 18.82
C GLY A 83 -9.47 -21.97 17.84
N THR A 84 -8.75 -22.65 16.94
CA THR A 84 -7.85 -22.05 15.96
C THR A 84 -8.34 -22.30 14.54
N ALA A 85 -8.23 -21.30 13.66
CA ALA A 85 -8.44 -21.42 12.22
C ALA A 85 -7.09 -21.32 11.51
N LEU A 86 -6.76 -22.31 10.66
CA LEU A 86 -5.51 -22.32 9.87
C LEU A 86 -4.24 -22.09 10.73
N GLY A 87 -4.23 -22.62 11.95
CA GLY A 87 -3.11 -22.50 12.90
C GLY A 87 -3.08 -21.21 13.74
N PHE A 88 -4.04 -20.30 13.56
CA PHE A 88 -4.09 -19.03 14.31
C PHE A 88 -5.44 -18.81 15.01
N MET A 89 -5.50 -17.87 15.95
CA MET A 89 -6.79 -17.35 16.41
C MET A 89 -7.55 -16.77 15.20
N PRO A 90 -8.88 -16.95 15.09
CA PRO A 90 -9.64 -16.57 13.90
C PRO A 90 -9.43 -15.12 13.43
N GLY A 91 -9.33 -14.16 14.36
CA GLY A 91 -8.99 -12.77 14.01
C GLY A 91 -7.63 -12.64 13.32
N THR A 92 -6.61 -13.31 13.85
CA THR A 92 -5.27 -13.34 13.24
C THR A 92 -5.28 -14.03 11.89
N ALA A 93 -6.04 -15.12 11.72
CA ALA A 93 -6.19 -15.79 10.44
C ALA A 93 -6.81 -14.87 9.38
N ILE A 94 -7.87 -14.12 9.74
CA ILE A 94 -8.48 -13.11 8.86
C ILE A 94 -7.45 -12.04 8.47
N MET A 95 -6.64 -11.59 9.43
CA MET A 95 -5.62 -10.57 9.14
C MET A 95 -4.61 -11.07 8.10
N ILE A 96 -4.02 -12.24 8.34
CA ILE A 96 -2.94 -12.78 7.51
C ILE A 96 -3.46 -13.22 6.14
N TYR A 97 -4.57 -13.94 6.09
CA TYR A 97 -5.04 -14.56 4.85
C TYR A 97 -5.99 -13.68 4.04
N ILE A 98 -6.65 -12.69 4.64
CA ILE A 98 -7.61 -11.83 3.93
C ILE A 98 -7.04 -10.41 3.81
N ILE A 99 -6.82 -9.73 4.94
CA ILE A 99 -6.47 -8.31 4.95
C ILE A 99 -5.08 -8.05 4.37
N TRP A 100 -4.11 -8.94 4.57
CA TRP A 100 -2.77 -8.81 4.01
C TRP A 100 -2.69 -9.16 2.52
N LEU A 101 -3.53 -10.09 2.04
CA LEU A 101 -3.57 -10.47 0.62
C LEU A 101 -4.39 -9.51 -0.25
N LEU A 102 -5.44 -8.90 0.29
CA LEU A 102 -6.25 -7.87 -0.39
C LEU A 102 -5.40 -6.79 -1.12
N PRO A 103 -4.37 -6.19 -0.48
CA PRO A 103 -3.40 -5.32 -1.11
C PRO A 103 -2.78 -5.84 -2.40
N PHE A 104 -2.42 -7.13 -2.43
CA PHE A 104 -1.79 -7.74 -3.60
C PHE A 104 -2.77 -7.82 -4.75
N PHE A 105 -4.01 -8.25 -4.48
CA PHE A 105 -5.06 -8.29 -5.50
C PHE A 105 -5.40 -6.91 -6.02
N VAL A 106 -5.61 -5.94 -5.13
CA VAL A 106 -5.93 -4.55 -5.52
C VAL A 106 -4.76 -3.92 -6.27
N GLY A 107 -3.53 -4.08 -5.77
CA GLY A 107 -2.33 -3.57 -6.43
C GLY A 107 -2.16 -4.15 -7.84
N THR A 108 -2.30 -5.47 -7.98
CA THR A 108 -2.16 -6.18 -9.26
C THR A 108 -3.27 -5.81 -10.24
N LEU A 109 -4.52 -5.76 -9.77
CA LEU A 109 -5.67 -5.40 -10.60
C LEU A 109 -5.57 -3.96 -11.09
N MET A 110 -5.23 -3.03 -10.19
CA MET A 110 -5.06 -1.62 -10.54
C MET A 110 -3.86 -1.40 -11.45
N TYR A 111 -2.80 -2.18 -11.29
CA TYR A 111 -1.67 -2.20 -12.21
C TYR A 111 -2.11 -2.69 -13.59
N GLY A 112 -2.76 -3.84 -13.70
CA GLY A 112 -3.23 -4.39 -14.97
C GLY A 112 -4.16 -3.45 -15.73
N ILE A 113 -5.11 -2.79 -15.04
CA ILE A 113 -6.03 -1.83 -15.66
C ILE A 113 -5.32 -0.57 -16.18
N ARG A 114 -4.16 -0.20 -15.60
CA ARG A 114 -3.50 1.09 -15.86
C ARG A 114 -2.11 0.97 -16.48
N PHE A 115 -1.64 -0.24 -16.73
CA PHE A 115 -0.29 -0.50 -17.24
C PHE A 115 -0.04 0.29 -18.53
N ASP A 116 -0.94 0.16 -19.50
CA ASP A 116 -0.79 0.80 -20.81
C ASP A 116 -0.87 2.32 -20.76
N LYS A 117 -1.60 2.89 -19.80
CA LYS A 117 -1.79 4.35 -19.69
C LYS A 117 -0.74 5.06 -18.85
N ASP A 118 -0.29 4.45 -17.76
CA ASP A 118 0.54 5.11 -16.75
C ASP A 118 2.00 4.64 -16.77
N TYR A 119 2.31 3.48 -17.38
CA TYR A 119 3.67 2.91 -17.38
C TYR A 119 4.33 2.85 -18.77
N LEU A 120 3.55 2.75 -19.84
CA LEU A 120 4.01 2.94 -21.22
C LEU A 120 3.82 4.41 -21.63
N ASP A 121 4.82 5.24 -21.35
CA ASP A 121 4.85 6.61 -21.89
C ASP A 121 5.25 6.53 -23.37
N GLU A 122 4.44 7.07 -24.30
CA GLU A 122 4.81 7.19 -25.72
C GLU A 122 6.18 7.85 -25.90
N LYS A 123 6.59 8.70 -24.96
CA LYS A 123 7.92 9.31 -24.97
C LYS A 123 9.03 8.32 -24.68
N ASP A 124 8.80 7.34 -23.82
CA ASP A 124 9.77 6.27 -23.54
C ASP A 124 9.82 5.28 -24.71
N ILE A 125 8.67 5.02 -25.37
CA ILE A 125 8.61 4.24 -26.61
C ILE A 125 9.41 4.95 -27.71
N LYS A 126 9.10 6.21 -28.03
CA LYS A 126 9.83 7.00 -29.04
C LYS A 126 11.32 7.14 -28.72
N ARG A 127 11.69 7.18 -27.43
CA ARG A 127 13.09 7.20 -27.00
C ARG A 127 13.78 5.86 -27.22
N PHE A 128 13.06 4.75 -27.04
CA PHE A 128 13.53 3.41 -27.32
C PHE A 128 13.73 3.22 -28.83
N GLU A 129 12.70 3.52 -29.64
CA GLU A 129 12.76 3.43 -31.11
C GLU A 129 13.90 4.26 -31.69
N LYS A 130 14.11 5.48 -31.16
CA LYS A 130 15.23 6.34 -31.58
C LYS A 130 16.62 5.76 -31.22
N LYS A 131 16.71 4.94 -30.17
CA LYS A 131 17.97 4.33 -29.71
C LYS A 131 18.28 3.02 -30.42
N THR A 132 17.26 2.23 -30.76
CA THR A 132 17.41 0.89 -31.34
C THR A 132 17.17 0.85 -32.85
N GLY A 133 16.45 1.85 -33.40
CA GLY A 133 16.06 1.87 -34.82
C GLY A 133 14.88 0.96 -35.14
N GLU A 134 14.31 0.27 -34.15
CA GLU A 134 13.15 -0.61 -34.33
C GLU A 134 11.85 0.11 -33.95
N THR A 135 10.82 -0.05 -34.78
CA THR A 135 9.47 0.47 -34.52
C THR A 135 8.65 -0.54 -33.74
N VAL A 136 8.06 -0.12 -32.62
CA VAL A 136 7.22 -0.98 -31.79
C VAL A 136 5.76 -0.82 -32.24
N ASN A 137 5.22 -1.82 -32.95
CA ASN A 137 3.78 -1.89 -33.20
C ASN A 137 3.07 -2.33 -31.92
N LEU A 138 2.31 -1.43 -31.32
CA LEU A 138 1.35 -1.74 -30.27
C LEU A 138 -0.01 -1.95 -30.94
N ASP A 139 -0.36 -3.21 -31.19
CA ASP A 139 -1.71 -3.60 -31.63
C ASP A 139 -2.71 -3.61 -30.46
#